data_AF-A0A970IGV6-F1
#
_entry.id   AF-A0A970IGV6-F1
#
_cell.length_a   1.000
_cell.length_b   1.000
_cell.length_c   1.000
_cell.angle_alpha   90.00
_cell.angle_beta   90.00
_cell.angle_gamma   90.00
#
_symmetry.space_group_name_H-M   'P 1'
#
loop_
_entity.id
_entity.type
_entity.pdbx_description
1 polymer ?
#
loop_
_entity_poly.entity_id
_entity_poly.type
_entity_poly.pdbx_seq_one_letter_code
_entity_poly.pdbx_strand_id
1 'polypeptide(L)'
;MFLHNLYTIVNTTTLDEETVVTVLLNGDSPVYRAHFPGNPITPGACLLEMGRELASAVVKKDLRLEKADNIKFLKAIHPLQTPRVEFRMQVQWQENGSWKVRTEVMDGDLVMTRMTLWLRETISA
;
A
#
# COMPACT_ATOMS: atom_id res chain seq x y z
N MET A 1 -8.74 7.97 0.51
CA MET A 1 -9.16 7.78 1.91
C MET A 1 -7.98 7.97 2.87
N PHE A 2 -6.91 7.18 2.75
CA PHE A 2 -5.79 7.19 3.70
C PHE A 2 -4.65 8.13 3.31
N LEU A 3 -4.45 8.39 2.03
CA LEU A 3 -3.53 9.42 1.56
C LEU A 3 -3.81 10.76 2.25
N HIS A 4 -2.75 11.41 2.74
CA HIS A 4 -2.71 12.63 3.56
C HIS A 4 -3.20 12.51 5.01
N ASN A 5 -3.85 11.40 5.40
CA ASN A 5 -4.37 11.22 6.76
C ASN A 5 -3.63 10.15 7.56
N LEU A 6 -3.27 9.03 6.91
CA LEU A 6 -2.53 7.92 7.49
C LEU A 6 -1.08 7.91 6.99
N TYR A 7 -0.85 8.34 5.75
CA TYR A 7 0.47 8.41 5.14
C TYR A 7 0.51 9.49 4.05
N THR A 8 1.71 9.86 3.61
CA THR A 8 1.94 10.68 2.43
C THR A 8 2.93 9.99 1.49
N ILE A 9 2.82 10.26 0.19
CA ILE A 9 3.82 9.82 -0.80
C ILE A 9 4.98 10.80 -0.75
N VAL A 10 6.20 10.29 -0.59
CA VAL A 10 7.43 11.10 -0.60
C VAL A 10 8.14 11.02 -1.94
N ASN A 11 8.15 9.83 -2.56
CA ASN A 11 8.78 9.63 -3.84
C ASN A 11 8.10 8.48 -4.61
N THR A 12 8.18 8.53 -5.92
CA THR A 12 7.81 7.42 -6.81
C THR A 12 8.87 7.28 -7.88
N THR A 13 9.48 6.10 -7.95
CA THR A 13 10.48 5.77 -8.97
C THR A 13 10.03 4.51 -9.70
N THR A 14 10.08 4.53 -11.03
CA THR A 14 9.82 3.34 -11.85
C THR A 14 11.11 2.92 -12.53
N LEU A 15 11.47 1.65 -12.39
CA LEU A 15 12.58 1.02 -13.08
C LEU A 15 12.06 -0.27 -13.71
N ASP A 16 12.15 -0.36 -15.04
CA ASP A 16 11.58 -1.46 -15.82
C ASP A 16 10.09 -1.70 -15.49
N GLU A 17 9.77 -2.90 -15.00
CA GLU A 17 8.41 -3.32 -14.65
C GLU A 17 8.06 -3.10 -13.17
N GLU A 18 8.99 -2.59 -12.36
CA GLU A 18 8.79 -2.34 -10.93
C GLU A 18 8.68 -0.83 -10.65
N THR A 19 7.64 -0.46 -9.91
CA THR A 19 7.47 0.88 -9.36
C THR A 19 7.65 0.85 -7.85
N VAL A 20 8.58 1.63 -7.34
CA VAL A 20 8.82 1.82 -5.91
C VAL A 20 8.17 3.12 -5.48
N VAL A 21 7.18 3.02 -4.59
CA VAL A 21 6.55 4.18 -3.97
C VAL A 21 6.99 4.28 -2.52
N THR A 22 7.75 5.31 -2.18
CA THR A 22 8.16 5.56 -0.81
C THR A 22 7.13 6.42 -0.11
N VAL A 23 6.64 5.96 1.03
CA VAL A 23 5.65 6.67 1.85
C VAL A 23 6.20 7.04 3.21
N LEU A 24 5.65 8.10 3.79
CA LEU A 24 5.86 8.50 5.17
C LEU A 24 4.55 8.29 5.94
N LEU A 25 4.58 7.44 6.95
CA LEU A 25 3.45 7.18 7.85
C LEU A 25 3.25 8.38 8.77
N ASN A 26 1.98 8.76 8.94
CA ASN A 26 1.58 9.80 9.88
C ASN A 26 1.21 9.15 11.22
N GLY A 27 2.18 9.07 12.14
CA GLY A 27 1.98 8.50 13.47
C GLY A 27 0.87 9.15 14.30
N ASP A 28 0.50 10.40 14.00
CA ASP A 28 -0.57 11.14 14.68
C ASP A 28 -1.98 10.77 14.17
N SER A 29 -2.06 9.93 13.13
CA SER A 29 -3.33 9.49 12.56
C SER A 29 -4.23 8.84 13.64
N PRO A 30 -5.54 9.14 13.66
CA PRO A 30 -6.49 8.50 14.59
C PRO A 30 -6.47 6.97 14.53
N VAL A 31 -6.14 6.39 13.37
CA VAL A 31 -5.99 4.93 13.18
C VAL A 31 -4.95 4.37 14.14
N TYR A 32 -3.79 5.02 14.27
CA TYR A 32 -2.71 4.57 15.14
C TYR A 32 -3.02 4.74 16.62
N ARG A 33 -3.78 5.79 16.98
CA ARG A 33 -4.28 5.96 18.35
C ARG A 33 -5.20 4.82 18.77
N ALA A 34 -5.94 4.25 17.82
CA ALA A 34 -6.83 3.12 18.06
C ALA A 34 -6.15 1.74 17.93
N HIS A 35 -4.97 1.66 17.32
CA HIS A 35 -4.32 0.39 16.98
C HIS A 35 -2.80 0.47 17.17
N PHE A 36 -2.26 0.25 18.35
CA PHE A 36 -2.95 0.07 19.64
C PHE A 36 -2.61 1.24 20.56
N PRO A 37 -3.49 1.64 21.48
CA PRO A 37 -3.19 2.70 22.44
C PRO A 37 -1.87 2.45 23.18
N GLY A 38 -0.93 3.40 23.08
CA GLY A 38 0.40 3.30 23.69
C GLY A 38 1.44 2.46 22.92
N ASN A 39 1.02 1.68 21.92
CA ASN A 39 1.91 0.90 21.05
C ASN A 39 1.34 0.83 19.62
N PRO A 40 1.45 1.90 18.83
CA PRO A 40 0.82 1.99 17.52
C PRO A 40 1.46 1.01 16.54
N ILE A 41 0.63 0.24 15.86
CA ILE A 41 0.99 -0.73 14.82
C ILE A 41 0.10 -0.48 13.61
N THR A 42 0.66 -0.47 12.41
CA THR A 42 -0.14 -0.31 11.19
C THR A 42 -1.06 -1.51 10.98
N PRO A 43 -2.40 -1.32 10.93
CA PRO A 43 -3.31 -2.43 10.69
C PRO A 43 -3.10 -3.04 9.31
N GLY A 44 -3.20 -4.37 9.21
CA GLY A 44 -3.06 -5.07 7.92
C GLY A 44 -4.07 -4.62 6.86
N ALA A 45 -5.30 -4.30 7.26
CA ALA A 45 -6.32 -3.74 6.36
C ALA A 45 -5.94 -2.35 5.81
N CYS A 46 -5.21 -1.54 6.61
CA CYS A 46 -4.69 -0.26 6.14
C CYS A 46 -3.61 -0.46 5.09
N LEU A 47 -2.69 -1.42 5.28
CA LEU A 47 -1.65 -1.73 4.28
C LEU A 47 -2.26 -2.18 2.95
N LEU A 48 -3.32 -2.99 3.00
CA LEU A 48 -4.04 -3.44 1.81
C LEU A 48 -4.67 -2.26 1.05
N GLU A 49 -5.32 -1.34 1.77
CA GLU A 49 -5.94 -0.16 1.17
C GLU A 49 -4.89 0.86 0.67
N MET A 50 -3.78 1.03 1.39
CA MET A 50 -2.62 1.78 0.90
C MET A 50 -2.12 1.19 -0.41
N GLY A 51 -1.94 -0.12 -0.51
CA GLY A 51 -1.56 -0.79 -1.76
C GLY A 51 -2.52 -0.49 -2.92
N ARG A 52 -3.84 -0.47 -2.67
CA ARG A 52 -4.84 -0.07 -3.67
C ARG A 52 -4.73 1.40 -4.08
N GLU A 53 -4.61 2.32 -3.12
CA GLU A 53 -4.45 3.76 -3.37
C GLU A 53 -3.17 4.06 -4.16
N LEU A 54 -2.06 3.43 -3.78
CA LEU A 54 -0.79 3.59 -4.46
C LEU A 54 -0.84 3.01 -5.87
N ALA A 55 -1.46 1.84 -6.07
CA ALA A 55 -1.68 1.30 -7.42
C ALA A 55 -2.50 2.27 -8.28
N SER A 56 -3.56 2.85 -7.72
CA SER A 56 -4.39 3.86 -8.38
C SER A 56 -3.58 5.08 -8.80
N ALA A 57 -2.70 5.57 -7.91
CA ALA A 57 -1.80 6.68 -8.21
C ALA A 57 -0.78 6.34 -9.31
N VAL A 58 -0.21 5.13 -9.29
CA VAL A 58 0.76 4.65 -10.28
C VAL A 58 0.15 4.58 -11.68
N VAL A 59 -1.04 3.99 -11.83
CA VAL A 59 -1.70 3.87 -13.14
C VAL A 59 -2.55 5.08 -13.53
N LYS A 60 -2.70 6.05 -12.62
CA LYS A 60 -3.54 7.26 -12.77
C LYS A 60 -4.99 6.92 -13.11
N LYS A 61 -5.55 5.93 -12.41
CA LYS A 61 -6.95 5.49 -12.51
C LYS A 61 -7.53 5.27 -11.13
N ASP A 62 -8.83 5.52 -10.98
CA ASP A 62 -9.53 5.16 -9.75
C ASP A 62 -9.81 3.66 -9.71
N LEU A 63 -9.08 2.93 -8.87
CA LEU A 63 -9.21 1.49 -8.76
C LEU A 63 -9.95 1.07 -7.49
N ARG A 64 -10.89 0.13 -7.62
CA ARG A 64 -11.50 -0.60 -6.52
C ARG A 64 -10.90 -1.99 -6.39
N LEU A 65 -10.81 -2.51 -5.16
CA LEU A 65 -10.38 -3.88 -4.91
C LEU A 65 -11.49 -4.86 -5.33
N GLU A 66 -11.15 -5.86 -6.13
CA GLU A 66 -12.04 -7.00 -6.42
C GLU A 66 -11.68 -8.20 -5.56
N LYS A 67 -10.38 -8.46 -5.39
CA LYS A 67 -9.86 -9.61 -4.66
C LYS A 67 -8.46 -9.30 -4.15
N ALA A 68 -8.11 -9.89 -3.01
CA ALA A 68 -6.74 -9.92 -2.54
C ALA A 68 -6.31 -11.37 -2.28
N ASP A 69 -5.12 -11.73 -2.76
CA ASP A 69 -4.52 -13.05 -2.68
C ASP A 69 -3.13 -12.96 -2.06
N ASN A 70 -2.63 -14.09 -1.54
CA ASN A 70 -1.26 -14.25 -1.06
C ASN A 70 -0.81 -13.18 -0.04
N ILE A 71 -1.75 -12.72 0.80
CA ILE A 71 -1.44 -11.71 1.83
C ILE A 71 -0.65 -12.36 2.96
N LYS A 72 0.51 -11.78 3.30
CA LYS A 72 1.32 -12.17 4.46
C LYS A 72 1.81 -10.92 5.17
N PHE A 73 1.46 -10.77 6.45
CA PHE A 73 2.01 -9.74 7.33
C PHE A 73 3.16 -10.36 8.13
N LEU A 74 4.39 -10.17 7.64
CA LEU A 74 5.58 -10.86 8.15
C LEU A 74 6.21 -10.13 9.35
N LYS A 75 6.12 -8.80 9.37
CA LYS A 75 6.62 -7.95 10.45
C LYS A 75 5.63 -6.83 10.72
N ALA A 76 5.38 -6.55 12.00
CA ALA A 76 4.60 -5.39 12.40
C ALA A 76 5.32 -4.09 12.01
N ILE A 77 4.56 -3.08 11.59
CA ILE A 77 5.08 -1.78 11.18
C ILE A 77 4.64 -0.75 12.22
N HIS A 78 5.59 -0.17 12.94
CA HIS A 78 5.32 0.82 13.97
C HIS A 78 5.58 2.22 13.38
N PRO A 79 4.57 3.09 13.24
CA PRO A 79 4.68 4.32 12.44
C PRO A 79 5.67 5.34 12.99
N LEU A 80 6.07 5.23 14.26
CA LEU A 80 7.10 6.11 14.86
C LEU A 80 8.50 5.50 14.84
N GLN A 81 8.64 4.19 14.66
CA GLN A 81 9.94 3.50 14.65
C GLN A 81 10.40 3.25 13.22
N THR A 82 9.47 2.86 12.35
CA THR A 82 9.63 2.69 10.90
C THR A 82 8.66 3.62 10.15
N PRO A 83 8.84 4.94 10.25
CA PRO A 83 7.93 5.92 9.64
C PRO A 83 8.00 5.91 8.11
N ARG A 84 9.14 5.53 7.54
CA ARG A 84 9.36 5.53 6.09
C ARG A 84 9.37 4.08 5.61
N VAL A 85 8.46 3.74 4.71
CA VAL A 85 8.38 2.39 4.12
C VAL A 85 8.23 2.48 2.60
N GLU A 86 8.69 1.46 1.91
CA GLU A 86 8.62 1.37 0.45
C GLU A 86 7.58 0.33 0.03
N PHE A 87 6.71 0.70 -0.90
CA PHE A 87 5.82 -0.21 -1.61
C PHE A 87 6.45 -0.51 -2.96
N ARG A 88 7.01 -1.70 -3.13
CA ARG A 88 7.54 -2.19 -4.41
C ARG A 88 6.44 -2.91 -5.16
N MET A 89 6.05 -2.36 -6.30
CA MET A 89 4.82 -2.72 -6.99
C MET A 89 5.12 -3.17 -8.42
N GLN A 90 4.66 -4.36 -8.77
CA GLN A 90 4.56 -4.81 -10.16
C GLN A 90 3.10 -4.75 -10.57
N VAL A 91 2.78 -3.87 -11.51
CA VAL A 91 1.41 -3.58 -11.93
C VAL A 91 1.19 -4.10 -13.34
N GLN A 92 0.26 -5.04 -13.52
CA GLN A 92 0.01 -5.72 -14.79
C GLN A 92 -1.46 -5.61 -15.18
N TRP A 93 -1.75 -5.01 -16.33
CA TRP A 93 -3.08 -5.03 -16.92
C TRP A 93 -3.44 -6.45 -17.39
N GLN A 94 -4.70 -6.83 -17.25
CA GLN A 94 -5.24 -8.11 -17.66
C GLN A 94 -6.35 -7.88 -18.70
N GLU A 95 -6.44 -8.76 -19.70
CA GLU A 95 -7.41 -8.64 -20.81
C GLU A 95 -8.88 -8.58 -20.36
N ASN A 96 -9.19 -9.12 -19.18
CA ASN A 96 -10.53 -9.09 -18.58
C ASN A 96 -10.89 -7.73 -17.93
N GLY A 97 -10.09 -6.69 -18.16
CA GLY A 97 -10.32 -5.35 -17.62
C GLY A 97 -9.92 -5.17 -16.15
N SER A 98 -9.07 -6.05 -15.61
CA SER A 98 -8.55 -5.94 -14.24
C SER A 98 -7.06 -5.65 -14.21
N TRP A 99 -6.58 -5.14 -13.09
CA TRP A 99 -5.17 -4.94 -12.78
C TRP A 99 -4.73 -5.96 -11.74
N LYS A 100 -3.68 -6.71 -12.03
CA LYS A 100 -2.99 -7.54 -11.05
C LYS A 100 -1.79 -6.77 -10.51
N VAL A 101 -1.76 -6.56 -9.19
CA VAL A 101 -0.73 -5.77 -8.52
C VAL A 101 -0.04 -6.63 -7.48
N ARG A 102 1.21 -7.02 -7.73
CA ARG A 102 2.05 -7.62 -6.68
C ARG A 102 2.72 -6.51 -5.90
N THR A 103 2.66 -6.57 -4.58
CA THR A 103 3.23 -5.55 -3.70
C THR A 103 4.05 -6.20 -2.60
N GLU A 104 5.28 -5.72 -2.43
CA GLU A 104 6.08 -5.94 -1.23
C GLU A 104 6.23 -4.61 -0.47
N VAL A 105 5.93 -4.63 0.83
CA VAL A 105 6.17 -3.49 1.73
C VAL A 105 7.48 -3.73 2.46
N MET A 106 8.43 -2.80 2.31
CA MET A 106 9.83 -2.95 2.71
C MET A 106 10.26 -1.86 3.68
N ASP A 107 11.20 -2.22 4.56
CA ASP A 107 12.04 -1.30 5.32
C ASP A 107 13.51 -1.67 5.05
N GLY A 108 14.18 -0.92 4.17
CA GLY A 108 15.45 -1.33 3.59
C GLY A 108 15.32 -2.68 2.86
N ASP A 109 16.09 -3.68 3.27
CA ASP A 109 16.05 -5.04 2.71
C ASP A 109 15.03 -5.96 3.41
N LEU A 110 14.36 -5.48 4.46
CA LEU A 110 13.42 -6.28 5.23
C LEU A 110 12.02 -6.26 4.60
N VAL A 111 11.55 -7.42 4.14
CA VAL A 111 10.17 -7.60 3.69
C VAL A 111 9.23 -7.66 4.90
N MET A 112 8.35 -6.67 5.04
CA MET A 112 7.38 -6.57 6.15
C MET A 112 6.02 -7.13 5.77
N THR A 113 5.58 -6.92 4.51
CA THR A 113 4.30 -7.43 4.02
C THR A 113 4.39 -7.82 2.56
N ARG A 114 3.69 -8.88 2.17
CA ARG A 114 3.47 -9.29 0.78
C ARG A 114 1.99 -9.38 0.49
N MET A 115 1.57 -8.93 -0.69
CA MET A 115 0.19 -9.10 -1.14
C MET A 115 0.11 -9.11 -2.66
N THR A 116 -0.92 -9.77 -3.20
CA THR A 116 -1.35 -9.62 -4.59
C THR A 116 -2.76 -9.06 -4.59
N LEU A 117 -2.95 -7.89 -5.20
CA LEU A 117 -4.26 -7.25 -5.32
C LEU A 117 -4.77 -7.40 -6.75
N TRP A 118 -6.03 -7.76 -6.89
CA TRP A 118 -6.77 -7.70 -8.13
C TRP A 118 -7.71 -6.52 -8.05
N LEU A 119 -7.48 -5.54 -8.90
CA LEU A 119 -8.15 -4.26 -8.88
C LEU A 119 -8.90 -4.04 -10.20
N ARG A 120 -9.96 -3.24 -10.17
CA ARG A 120 -10.69 -2.83 -11.37
C ARG A 120 -10.92 -1.32 -11.35
N GLU A 121 -10.94 -0.70 -12.52
CA GLU A 121 -11.37 0.69 -12.64
C GLU A 121 -12.80 0.86 -12.11
N THR A 122 -13.02 1.96 -11.40
CA THR A 122 -14.35 2.36 -10.96
C THR A 122 -15.04 3.03 -12.14
N ILE A 123 -16.15 2.47 -12.61
CA ILE A 123 -16.98 3.15 -13.60
C ILE A 123 -17.65 4.29 -12.85
N SER A 124 -17.28 5.53 -13.17
CA SER A 124 -18.03 6.69 -12.71
C SER A 124 -19.39 6.64 -13.41
N ALA A 125 -20.46 6.51 -12.62
CA ALA A 125 -21.83 6.61 -13.10
C ALA A 125 -22.15 8.06 -13.51
#